data_AF-A0A0B1T639-F1
#
_entry.id   AF-A0A0B1T639-F1
#
_cell.length_a   1.000
_cell.length_b   1.000
_cell.length_c   1.000
_cell.angle_alpha   90.00
_cell.angle_beta   90.00
_cell.angle_gamma   90.00
#
_symmetry.space_group_name_H-M   'P 1'
#
loop_
_entity.id
_entity.type
_entity.pdbx_description
1 polymer ?
#
loop_
_entity_poly.entity_id
_entity_poly.type
_entity_poly.pdbx_seq_one_letter_code
_entity_poly.pdbx_strand_id
1 'polypeptide(L)'
;MLSRNGCKVEKVELVRKKAKNGDLCISILHPPVDDPHSGELPCERRGSTQSVRTILLSVISLLNEPNASPPANVDASVTYRKWKDGTDTSYPDIIRRQVESKKDVVTFPKTLEEYVL
;
A
#
# COMPACT_ATOMS: atom_id res chain seq x y z
N MET A 1 2.31 -11.83 -3.92
CA MET A 1 2.48 -11.71 -5.39
C MET A 1 1.21 -12.15 -6.10
N LEU A 2 0.62 -11.28 -6.94
CA LEU A 2 -0.55 -11.60 -7.76
C LEU A 2 -0.05 -11.97 -9.16
N SER A 3 -0.26 -13.21 -9.58
CA SER A 3 0.06 -13.68 -10.93
C SER A 3 -1.23 -14.00 -11.68
N ARG A 4 -1.51 -13.28 -12.77
CA ARG A 4 -2.57 -13.65 -13.73
C ARG A 4 -2.08 -13.38 -15.16
N ASN A 5 -2.28 -14.37 -16.04
CA ASN A 5 -1.93 -14.34 -17.47
C ASN A 5 -0.44 -14.12 -17.78
N GLY A 6 0.46 -14.77 -17.03
CA GLY A 6 1.91 -14.67 -17.25
C GLY A 6 2.53 -13.33 -16.83
N CYS A 7 1.72 -12.34 -16.48
CA CYS A 7 2.18 -11.10 -15.87
C CYS A 7 2.13 -11.28 -14.35
N LYS A 8 3.29 -11.49 -13.75
CA LYS A 8 3.43 -11.40 -12.30
C LYS A 8 3.53 -9.92 -11.96
N VAL A 9 2.62 -9.40 -11.16
CA VAL A 9 2.85 -8.14 -10.46
C VAL A 9 3.83 -8.46 -9.33
N GLU A 10 5.11 -8.55 -9.69
CA GLU A 10 6.22 -8.79 -8.75
C GLU A 10 6.55 -7.52 -7.96
N LYS A 11 6.20 -6.34 -8.51
CA LYS A 11 6.44 -5.06 -7.88
C LYS A 11 5.18 -4.20 -7.84
N VAL A 12 4.69 -3.95 -6.63
CA VAL A 12 3.89 -2.75 -6.37
C VAL A 12 4.89 -1.62 -6.16
N GLU A 13 5.42 -1.07 -7.25
CA GLU A 13 6.30 0.10 -7.15
C GLU A 13 5.47 1.38 -6.96
N LEU A 14 5.89 2.17 -5.98
CA LEU A 14 5.36 3.51 -5.75
C LEU A 14 5.99 4.44 -6.78
N VAL A 15 5.30 4.65 -7.88
CA VAL A 15 5.66 5.72 -8.83
C VAL A 15 5.38 7.06 -8.16
N ARG A 16 6.34 7.98 -8.23
CA ARG A 16 6.35 9.30 -7.59
C ARG A 16 4.99 10.01 -7.60
N LYS A 17 4.36 10.15 -6.42
CA LYS A 17 3.53 11.32 -6.08
C LYS A 17 3.37 11.47 -4.57
N LYS A 18 3.61 12.69 -4.10
CA LYS A 18 3.55 13.12 -2.70
C LYS A 18 2.09 13.18 -2.25
N ALA A 19 1.62 12.20 -1.47
CA ALA A 19 0.27 12.23 -0.94
C ALA A 19 0.27 12.91 0.44
N LYS A 20 -0.13 14.19 0.48
CA LYS A 20 -0.41 14.91 1.72
C LYS A 20 -1.87 14.77 2.17
N ASN A 21 -2.76 14.31 1.29
CA ASN A 21 -4.21 14.41 1.44
C ASN A 21 -4.92 13.05 1.66
N GLY A 22 -4.17 12.00 2.05
CA GLY A 22 -4.74 10.66 2.22
C GLY A 22 -4.88 9.85 0.93
N ASP A 23 -4.43 10.40 -0.20
CA ASP A 23 -4.38 9.67 -1.48
C ASP A 23 -3.38 8.52 -1.41
N LEU A 24 -3.77 7.36 -1.94
CA LEU A 24 -2.86 6.23 -2.07
C LEU A 24 -2.15 6.29 -3.42
N CYS A 25 -0.82 6.24 -3.40
CA CYS A 25 -0.01 6.27 -4.61
C CYS A 25 0.51 4.85 -4.89
N ILE A 26 -0.03 4.19 -5.92
CA ILE A 26 0.39 2.86 -6.38
C ILE A 26 0.37 2.83 -7.91
N SER A 27 1.32 2.11 -8.51
CA SER A 27 1.51 2.04 -9.97
C SER A 27 0.23 1.67 -10.74
N ILE A 28 -0.57 0.73 -10.23
CA ILE A 28 -1.85 0.29 -10.84
C ILE A 28 -2.91 1.40 -10.96
N LEU A 29 -2.79 2.49 -10.21
CA LEU A 29 -3.71 3.62 -10.30
C LEU A 29 -3.24 4.70 -11.29
N HIS A 30 -1.99 4.65 -11.73
CA HIS A 30 -1.45 5.60 -12.69
C HIS A 30 -1.84 5.25 -14.13
N PRO A 31 -2.18 6.25 -14.95
CA PRO A 31 -2.46 6.02 -16.36
C PRO A 31 -1.23 5.41 -17.06
N PRO A 32 -1.43 4.66 -18.16
CA PRO A 32 -0.32 4.16 -18.94
C PRO A 32 0.52 5.33 -19.46
N VAL A 33 1.82 5.27 -19.24
CA VAL A 33 2.81 6.18 -19.85
C VAL A 33 3.70 5.33 -20.73
N ASP A 34 3.65 5.47 -22.05
CA ASP A 34 4.61 4.79 -22.93
C ASP A 34 5.99 5.44 -22.80
N ASP A 35 6.69 5.08 -21.72
CA ASP A 35 8.10 5.34 -21.53
C ASP A 35 8.88 4.03 -21.71
N PRO A 36 9.49 3.80 -22.89
CA PRO A 36 10.25 2.59 -23.18
C PRO A 36 11.48 2.41 -22.26
N HIS A 37 11.90 3.47 -21.54
CA HIS A 37 13.04 3.43 -20.62
C HIS A 37 12.61 3.17 -19.18
N SER A 38 11.30 3.14 -18.88
CA SER A 38 10.80 2.97 -17.51
C SER A 38 10.98 1.56 -16.95
N GLY A 39 11.00 0.54 -17.82
CA GLY A 39 11.06 -0.87 -17.40
C GLY A 39 9.79 -1.39 -16.72
N GLU A 40 8.71 -0.61 -16.69
CA GLU A 40 7.43 -1.00 -16.06
C GLU A 40 6.59 -1.87 -17.00
N LEU A 41 6.01 -2.95 -16.45
CA LEU A 41 5.14 -3.84 -17.21
C LEU A 41 3.74 -3.22 -17.40
N PRO A 42 3.03 -3.49 -18.52
CA PRO A 42 1.65 -3.04 -18.70
C PRO A 42 0.68 -3.48 -17.58
N CYS A 43 0.96 -4.63 -16.93
CA CYS A 43 0.17 -5.12 -15.80
C CYS A 43 0.46 -4.42 -14.47
N GLU A 44 1.51 -3.61 -14.40
CA GLU A 44 1.84 -2.79 -13.24
C GLU A 44 1.17 -1.40 -13.33
N ARG A 45 0.45 -1.11 -14.43
CA ARG A 45 -0.25 0.14 -14.67
C ARG A 45 -1.76 -0.04 -14.76
N ARG A 46 -2.49 1.09 -14.75
CA ARG A 46 -3.95 1.10 -14.94
C ARG A 46 -4.28 0.59 -16.35
N GLY A 47 -5.01 -0.52 -16.42
CA GLY A 47 -5.49 -1.12 -17.66
C GLY A 47 -6.91 -1.67 -17.53
N SER A 48 -7.59 -1.92 -18.64
CA SER A 48 -8.95 -2.49 -18.69
C SER A 48 -9.05 -3.91 -18.08
N THR A 49 -7.90 -4.57 -17.90
CA THR A 49 -7.77 -5.89 -17.27
C THR A 49 -7.72 -5.81 -15.74
N GLN A 50 -7.56 -4.62 -15.15
CA GLN A 50 -7.47 -4.44 -13.70
C GLN A 50 -8.85 -4.28 -13.08
N SER A 51 -9.23 -5.23 -12.23
CA SER A 51 -10.47 -5.17 -11.45
C SER A 51 -10.27 -4.46 -10.11
N VAL A 52 -11.35 -3.95 -9.51
CA VAL A 52 -11.33 -3.40 -8.13
C VAL A 52 -10.75 -4.41 -7.13
N ARG A 53 -11.04 -5.70 -7.31
CA ARG A 53 -10.48 -6.78 -6.47
C ARG A 53 -8.95 -6.81 -6.52
N THR A 54 -8.35 -6.66 -7.70
CA THR A 54 -6.89 -6.64 -7.86
C THR A 54 -6.28 -5.44 -7.16
N ILE A 55 -6.92 -4.27 -7.30
CA ILE A 55 -6.50 -3.04 -6.62
C ILE A 55 -6.51 -3.24 -5.11
N LEU A 56 -7.60 -3.77 -4.53
CA LEU A 56 -7.71 -4.00 -3.08
C LEU A 56 -6.64 -4.97 -2.57
N LEU A 57 -6.34 -6.04 -3.31
CA LEU A 57 -5.28 -6.98 -2.94
C LEU A 57 -3.89 -6.32 -2.99
N SER A 58 -3.65 -5.43 -3.96
CA SER A 58 -2.42 -4.62 -4.01
C SER A 58 -2.32 -3.67 -2.81
N VAL A 59 -3.43 -3.05 -2.39
CA VAL A 59 -3.45 -2.18 -1.19
C VAL A 59 -3.12 -2.98 0.07
N ILE A 60 -3.74 -4.16 0.27
CA ILE A 60 -3.44 -5.02 1.42
C ILE A 60 -1.96 -5.43 1.41
N SER A 61 -1.41 -5.79 0.26
CA SER A 61 0.00 -6.14 0.12
C SER A 61 0.93 -4.99 0.51
N LEU A 62 0.60 -3.76 0.09
CA LEU A 62 1.36 -2.56 0.43
C LEU A 62 1.30 -2.22 1.93
N LEU A 63 0.16 -2.43 2.58
CA LEU A 63 0.02 -2.20 4.03
C LEU A 63 0.85 -3.20 4.84
N ASN A 64 1.03 -4.43 4.34
CA ASN A 64 1.85 -5.45 4.98
C ASN A 64 3.35 -5.18 4.82
N GLU A 65 3.76 -4.73 3.63
CA GLU A 65 5.15 -4.39 3.31
C GLU A 65 5.24 -2.96 2.76
N PRO A 66 5.20 -1.94 3.63
CA PRO A 66 5.20 -0.56 3.17
C PRO A 66 6.53 -0.22 2.52
N ASN A 67 6.45 0.34 1.32
CA ASN A 67 7.62 0.79 0.60
C ASN A 67 8.15 2.10 1.21
N ALA A 68 9.36 2.05 1.78
CA ALA A 68 10.03 3.19 2.37
C ALA A 68 10.91 3.99 1.38
N SER A 69 10.95 3.62 0.09
CA SER A 69 11.77 4.28 -0.92
C SER A 69 11.17 4.20 -2.35
N PRO A 70 10.70 5.31 -2.94
CA PRO A 70 10.48 6.63 -2.34
C PRO A 70 9.18 6.69 -1.52
N PRO A 71 9.17 7.32 -0.33
CA PRO A 71 7.98 7.37 0.49
C PRO A 71 6.97 8.42 0.01
N ALA A 72 5.69 8.07 0.00
CA ALA A 72 4.61 9.02 -0.25
C ALA A 72 4.46 10.05 0.89
N ASN A 73 4.69 9.59 2.13
CA ASN A 73 4.77 10.40 3.34
C ASN A 73 6.13 10.18 4.00
N VAL A 74 6.97 11.21 3.99
CA VAL A 74 8.35 11.15 4.49
C VAL A 74 8.38 10.91 5.99
N ASP A 75 7.53 11.61 6.75
CA ASP A 75 7.53 11.53 8.22
C ASP A 75 7.14 10.12 8.69
N ALA A 76 6.05 9.58 8.12
CA ALA A 76 5.61 8.22 8.41
C ALA A 76 6.66 7.17 8.04
N SER A 77 7.36 7.34 6.91
CA SER A 77 8.43 6.44 6.48
C SER A 77 9.66 6.49 7.39
N VAL A 78 10.01 7.66 7.91
CA VAL A 78 11.09 7.79 8.89
C VAL A 78 10.71 7.08 10.19
N THR A 79 9.52 7.31 10.73
CA THR A 79 9.07 6.66 11.97
C THR A 79 8.95 5.14 11.82
N TYR A 80 8.46 4.65 10.67
CA TYR A 80 8.41 3.22 10.36
C TYR A 80 9.81 2.59 10.33
N ARG A 81 10.78 3.24 9.67
CA ARG A 81 12.17 2.74 9.62
C ARG A 81 12.81 2.71 11.00
N LYS A 82 12.69 3.80 11.77
CA LYS A 82 13.21 3.85 13.14
C LYS A 82 12.64 2.75 14.04
N TRP A 83 11.36 2.43 13.87
CA TRP A 83 10.71 1.32 14.57
C TRP A 83 11.23 -0.05 14.11
N LYS A 84 11.37 -0.26 12.80
CA LYS A 84 11.94 -1.48 12.25
C LYS A 84 13.39 -1.70 12.71
N ASP A 85 14.16 -0.62 12.83
CA ASP A 85 15.54 -0.63 13.31
C ASP A 85 15.64 -0.71 14.85
N GLY A 86 14.51 -0.71 15.56
CA GLY A 86 14.45 -0.81 17.04
C GLY A 86 14.85 0.45 17.79
N THR A 87 15.09 1.56 17.09
CA THR A 87 15.54 2.84 17.67
C THR A 87 14.40 3.66 18.28
N ASP A 88 13.16 3.40 17.89
CA ASP A 88 11.98 4.14 18.32
C ASP A 88 10.77 3.21 18.44
N THR A 89 9.98 3.35 19.51
CA THR A 89 8.76 2.56 19.75
C THR A 89 7.48 3.35 19.47
N SER A 90 7.58 4.60 19.00
CA SER A 90 6.43 5.48 18.79
C SER A 90 5.49 5.06 17.65
N TYR A 91 6.00 4.32 16.65
CA TYR A 91 5.21 3.90 15.49
C TYR A 91 3.95 3.09 15.85
N PRO A 92 4.02 1.99 16.64
CA PRO A 92 2.83 1.25 17.06
C PRO A 92 1.87 2.08 17.91
N ASP A 93 2.37 3.05 18.71
CA ASP A 93 1.51 3.88 19.55
C ASP A 93 0.68 4.88 18.74
N ILE A 94 1.25 5.42 17.65
CA ILE A 94 0.51 6.24 16.68
C ILE A 94 -0.62 5.42 16.05
N ILE A 95 -0.34 4.17 15.63
CA ILE A 95 -1.34 3.28 15.03
C ILE A 95 -2.44 2.94 16.04
N ARG A 96 -2.08 2.60 17.28
CA ARG A 96 -3.06 2.31 18.35
C ARG A 96 -4.01 3.48 18.56
N ARG A 97 -3.48 4.70 18.66
CA ARG A 97 -4.26 5.93 18.84
C ARG A 97 -5.23 6.16 17.67
N GLN A 98 -4.77 5.93 16.44
CA GLN A 98 -5.62 6.06 15.24
C GLN A 98 -6.74 5.01 15.21
N VAL A 99 -6.43 3.75 15.53
CA VAL A 99 -7.46 2.69 15.59
C VAL A 99 -8.47 2.99 16.69
N GLU A 100 -8.03 3.42 17.86
CA GLU A 100 -8.90 3.78 18.99
C GLU A 100 -9.87 4.91 18.64
N SER A 101 -9.40 5.95 17.97
CA SER A 101 -10.25 7.06 17.51
C SER A 101 -11.36 6.66 16.53
N LYS A 102 -11.28 5.44 15.95
CA LYS A 102 -12.25 4.93 14.97
C LYS A 102 -13.15 3.82 15.53
N LYS A 103 -12.89 3.32 16.74
CA LYS A 103 -13.68 2.24 17.37
C LYS A 103 -15.14 2.65 17.62
N ASP A 104 -15.40 3.94 17.83
CA ASP A 104 -16.76 4.44 18.07
C ASP A 104 -17.63 4.45 16.79
N VAL A 105 -17.01 4.31 15.61
CA VAL A 105 -17.68 4.39 14.30
C VAL A 105 -17.77 3.02 13.63
N VAL A 106 -16.81 2.13 13.87
CA VAL A 106 -16.68 0.85 13.16
C VAL A 106 -16.39 -0.27 14.14
N THR A 107 -17.19 -1.34 14.06
CA THR A 107 -16.93 -2.60 14.76
C THR A 107 -15.88 -3.41 14.01
N PHE A 108 -14.68 -3.56 14.59
CA PHE A 108 -13.61 -4.36 13.99
C PHE A 108 -13.76 -5.84 14.36
N PRO A 109 -13.64 -6.77 13.40
CA PRO A 109 -13.53 -8.19 13.70
C PRO A 109 -12.26 -8.44 14.52
N LYS A 110 -12.37 -9.24 15.58
CA LYS A 110 -11.25 -9.53 16.50
C LYS A 110 -10.69 -10.94 16.31
N THR A 111 -11.45 -11.82 15.66
CA THR A 111 -11.07 -13.20 15.40
C THR A 111 -10.88 -13.41 13.91
N LEU A 112 -10.13 -14.47 13.54
CA LEU A 112 -9.93 -14.81 12.12
C LEU A 112 -11.27 -15.20 11.50
N GLU A 113 -12.09 -15.92 12.25
CA GLU A 113 -13.42 -16.36 11.88
C GLU A 113 -14.30 -15.15 11.55
N GLU A 114 -14.34 -14.13 12.40
CA GLU A 114 -15.09 -12.89 12.12
C GLU A 114 -14.58 -12.13 10.89
N TYR A 115 -13.28 -12.22 10.57
CA TYR A 115 -12.69 -11.50 9.44
C TYR A 115 -12.98 -12.17 8.08
N VAL A 116 -13.20 -13.48 8.06
CA VAL A 116 -13.42 -14.27 6.83
C VAL A 116 -14.90 -14.57 6.52
N LEU A 117 -15.81 -14.15 7.40
CA LEU A 117 -17.27 -14.21 7.20
C LEU A 117 -17.75 -13.15 6.18
#